data_AF-A0A6V8P4B6-F1
#
_entry.id   AF-A0A6V8P4B6-F1
#
_cell.length_a   1.000
_cell.length_b   1.000
_cell.length_c   1.000
_cell.angle_alpha   90.00
_cell.angle_beta   90.00
_cell.angle_gamma   90.00
#
_symmetry.space_group_name_H-M   'P 1'
#
loop_
_entity.id
_entity.type
_entity.pdbx_description
1 polymer ?
#
loop_
_entity_poly.entity_id
_entity_poly.type
_entity_poly.pdbx_seq_one_letter_code
_entity_poly.pdbx_strand_id
1 'polypeptide(L)'
;MSRIQDNPIVAYERCLRKGDCKKAARILEYLISQYPKDIELLQEIINLAVYLSWQPELARKWLLRLIRLRQVWLDYALLSKIEAHLDNLTRAREFLSMARSLQKQQPGIRPEDASPAEILREVDDVIKYREWQRTQQELEVETAGKEGAAGRREIKSRKTVSLPKPVQGNKKALKHPRKPEVVPSPTPILIDTPT
;
A
#
# COMPACT_ATOMS: atom_id res chain seq x y z
N MET A 1 46.90 -10.98 -3.71
CA MET A 1 45.83 -11.88 -3.21
C MET A 1 44.66 -11.80 -4.17
N SER A 2 44.21 -12.92 -4.74
CA SER A 2 43.01 -12.91 -5.58
C SER A 2 41.78 -12.78 -4.69
N ARG A 3 40.90 -11.81 -4.96
CA ARG A 3 39.54 -11.85 -4.42
C ARG A 3 38.80 -12.91 -5.23
N ILE A 4 38.56 -14.07 -4.62
CA ILE A 4 37.58 -15.02 -5.16
C ILE A 4 36.27 -14.25 -5.27
N GLN A 5 35.81 -13.98 -6.48
CA GLN A 5 34.45 -13.51 -6.70
C GLN A 5 33.55 -14.67 -6.31
N ASP A 6 32.87 -14.55 -5.16
CA ASP A 6 31.79 -15.45 -4.80
C ASP A 6 30.85 -15.56 -6.01
N ASN A 7 30.60 -16.79 -6.47
CA ASN A 7 29.66 -17.04 -7.56
C ASN A 7 28.35 -16.31 -7.21
N PRO A 8 27.80 -15.46 -8.09
CA PRO A 8 26.62 -14.66 -7.78
C PRO A 8 25.42 -15.51 -7.33
N ILE A 9 25.29 -16.76 -7.79
CA ILE A 9 24.25 -17.70 -7.32
C ILE A 9 24.49 -18.07 -5.84
N VAL A 10 25.72 -18.44 -5.47
CA VAL A 10 26.10 -18.74 -4.07
C VAL A 10 25.99 -17.50 -3.19
N ALA A 11 26.27 -16.31 -3.72
CA ALA A 11 26.06 -15.04 -3.01
C ALA A 11 24.56 -14.74 -2.80
N TYR A 12 23.72 -15.04 -3.79
CA TYR A 12 22.26 -14.91 -3.72
C TYR A 12 21.67 -15.82 -2.63
N GLU A 13 21.94 -17.13 -2.69
CA GLU A 13 21.52 -18.09 -1.67
C GLU A 13 21.99 -17.71 -0.25
N ARG A 14 23.20 -17.15 -0.13
CA ARG A 14 23.76 -16.70 1.15
C ARG A 14 23.06 -15.45 1.68
N CYS A 15 22.47 -14.63 0.81
CA CYS A 15 21.63 -13.51 1.20
C CYS A 15 20.22 -13.99 1.60
N LEU A 16 19.61 -14.92 0.83
CA LEU A 16 18.32 -15.54 1.18
C LEU A 16 18.37 -16.22 2.55
N ARG A 17 19.38 -17.06 2.81
CA ARG A 17 19.61 -17.74 4.11
C ARG A 17 19.86 -16.77 5.30
N LYS A 18 20.04 -15.47 5.03
CA LYS A 18 20.20 -14.41 6.04
C LYS A 18 19.01 -13.44 6.08
N GLY A 19 17.94 -13.70 5.32
CA GLY A 19 16.79 -12.81 5.18
C GLY A 19 17.10 -11.48 4.47
N ASP A 20 18.28 -11.34 3.85
CA ASP A 20 18.71 -10.08 3.23
C ASP A 20 18.18 -9.95 1.80
N CYS A 21 16.85 -9.81 1.70
CA CYS A 21 16.14 -9.65 0.43
C CYS A 21 16.65 -8.44 -0.37
N LYS A 22 17.22 -7.41 0.28
CA LYS A 22 17.77 -6.22 -0.38
C LYS A 22 19.11 -6.49 -1.07
N LYS A 23 20.02 -7.27 -0.45
CA LYS A 23 21.24 -7.74 -1.13
C LYS A 23 20.92 -8.81 -2.18
N ALA A 24 20.02 -9.74 -1.87
CA ALA A 24 19.57 -10.78 -2.79
C ALA A 24 18.98 -10.18 -4.08
N ALA A 25 18.07 -9.20 -3.98
CA ALA A 25 17.54 -8.47 -5.12
C ALA A 25 18.64 -7.83 -5.98
N ARG A 26 19.61 -7.11 -5.37
CA ARG A 26 20.72 -6.48 -6.11
C ARG A 26 21.59 -7.48 -6.88
N ILE A 27 21.77 -8.69 -6.35
CA ILE A 27 22.51 -9.76 -7.02
C ILE A 27 21.73 -10.29 -8.23
N LEU A 28 20.42 -10.45 -8.11
CA LEU A 28 19.54 -10.77 -9.25
C LEU A 28 19.52 -9.64 -10.29
N GLU A 29 19.44 -8.37 -9.89
CA GLU A 29 19.50 -7.24 -10.83
C GLU A 29 20.83 -7.22 -11.61
N TYR A 30 21.94 -7.57 -10.95
CA TYR A 30 23.24 -7.77 -11.61
C TYR A 30 23.20 -8.95 -12.58
N LEU A 31 22.69 -10.12 -12.19
CA LEU A 31 22.56 -11.28 -13.07
C LEU A 31 21.71 -10.99 -14.31
N ILE A 32 20.55 -10.34 -14.14
CA ILE A 32 19.65 -9.94 -15.25
C ILE A 32 20.29 -8.86 -16.15
N SER A 33 21.28 -8.10 -15.64
CA SER A 33 22.06 -7.18 -16.48
C SER A 33 22.99 -7.92 -17.45
N GLN A 34 23.51 -9.09 -17.04
CA GLN A 34 24.37 -9.94 -17.86
C GLN A 34 23.56 -10.85 -18.79
N TYR A 35 22.41 -11.34 -18.31
CA TYR A 35 21.53 -12.26 -19.04
C TYR A 35 20.14 -11.63 -19.29
N PRO A 36 20.05 -10.63 -20.19
CA PRO A 36 18.89 -9.74 -20.30
C PRO A 36 17.59 -10.36 -20.84
N LYS A 37 17.62 -11.62 -21.28
CA LYS A 37 16.48 -12.38 -21.81
C LYS A 37 16.16 -13.63 -20.98
N ASP A 38 16.88 -13.86 -19.89
CA ASP A 38 16.68 -15.01 -19.02
C ASP A 38 15.32 -14.91 -18.31
N ILE A 39 14.47 -15.91 -18.51
CA ILE A 39 13.12 -15.94 -17.96
C ILE A 39 13.13 -16.44 -16.51
N GLU A 40 14.06 -17.31 -16.13
CA GLU A 40 14.16 -17.88 -14.78
C GLU A 40 14.67 -16.81 -13.80
N LEU A 41 15.71 -16.06 -14.17
CA LEU A 41 16.20 -14.92 -13.37
C LEU A 41 15.13 -13.82 -13.23
N LEU A 42 14.30 -13.60 -14.25
CA LEU A 42 13.18 -12.67 -14.18
C LEU A 42 12.07 -13.18 -13.26
N GLN A 43 11.70 -14.46 -13.33
CA GLN A 43 10.75 -15.06 -12.40
C GLN A 43 11.26 -15.00 -10.97
N GLU A 44 12.55 -15.26 -10.74
CA GLU A 44 13.12 -15.31 -9.39
C GLU A 44 13.15 -13.93 -8.72
N ILE A 45 13.47 -12.85 -9.45
CA ILE A 45 13.37 -11.49 -8.87
C ILE A 45 11.92 -11.05 -8.64
N ILE A 46 10.97 -11.56 -9.44
CA ILE A 46 9.53 -11.33 -9.23
C ILE A 46 9.06 -12.12 -8.00
N ASN A 47 9.47 -13.37 -7.83
CA ASN A 47 9.15 -14.20 -6.67
C ASN A 47 9.67 -13.55 -5.37
N LEU A 48 10.93 -13.08 -5.38
CA LEU A 48 11.52 -12.36 -4.26
C LEU A 48 10.77 -11.06 -3.96
N ALA A 49 10.41 -10.29 -4.98
CA ALA A 49 9.70 -9.03 -4.83
C ALA A 49 8.25 -9.19 -4.36
N VAL A 50 7.54 -10.24 -4.79
CA VAL A 50 6.15 -10.50 -4.43
C VAL A 50 6.04 -11.25 -3.11
N TYR A 51 6.64 -12.45 -3.00
CA TYR A 51 6.36 -13.36 -1.89
C TYR A 51 7.31 -13.19 -0.69
N LEU A 52 8.59 -12.86 -0.92
CA LEU A 52 9.59 -12.76 0.16
C LEU A 52 9.75 -11.37 0.77
N SER A 53 9.33 -10.30 0.07
CA SER A 53 9.65 -8.93 0.52
C SER A 53 8.62 -7.85 0.23
N TRP A 54 7.51 -8.18 -0.46
CA TRP A 54 6.44 -7.26 -0.85
C TRP A 54 6.92 -5.87 -1.32
N GLN A 55 7.68 -5.85 -2.41
CA GLN A 55 8.17 -4.67 -3.11
C GLN A 55 7.43 -4.52 -4.46
N PRO A 56 6.18 -3.99 -4.49
CA PRO A 56 5.35 -4.01 -5.69
C PRO A 56 5.94 -3.21 -6.86
N GLU A 57 6.70 -2.14 -6.62
CA GLU A 57 7.40 -1.37 -7.66
C GLU A 57 8.51 -2.18 -8.33
N LEU A 58 9.24 -2.98 -7.54
CA LEU A 58 10.28 -3.88 -8.03
C LEU A 58 9.65 -5.04 -8.83
N ALA A 59 8.58 -5.64 -8.32
CA ALA A 59 7.83 -6.68 -9.02
C ALA A 59 7.28 -6.14 -10.35
N ARG A 60 6.66 -4.95 -10.35
CA ARG A 60 6.15 -4.25 -11.54
C ARG A 60 7.23 -4.02 -12.59
N LYS A 61 8.40 -3.52 -12.18
CA LYS A 61 9.56 -3.28 -13.07
C LYS A 61 9.95 -4.53 -13.86
N TRP A 62 9.99 -5.68 -13.19
CA TRP A 62 10.43 -6.93 -13.80
C TRP A 62 9.31 -7.70 -14.51
N LEU A 63 8.05 -7.64 -14.03
CA LEU A 63 6.88 -8.16 -14.74
C LEU A 63 6.64 -7.45 -16.07
N LEU A 64 6.75 -6.12 -16.12
CA LEU A 64 6.65 -5.34 -17.37
C LEU A 64 7.73 -5.70 -18.41
N ARG A 65 8.80 -6.38 -17.98
CA ARG A 65 9.83 -6.95 -18.87
C ARG A 65 9.51 -8.41 -19.22
N LEU A 66 9.05 -9.21 -18.26
CA LEU A 66 8.66 -10.60 -18.47
C LEU A 66 7.51 -10.75 -19.49
N ILE A 67 6.46 -9.92 -19.40
CA ILE A 67 5.31 -9.96 -20.34
C ILE A 67 5.70 -9.61 -21.79
N ARG A 68 6.89 -9.01 -22.01
CA ARG A 68 7.44 -8.72 -23.35
C ARG A 68 8.23 -9.90 -23.93
N LEU A 69 8.65 -10.85 -23.09
CA LEU A 69 9.34 -12.07 -23.48
C LEU A 69 8.38 -13.24 -23.62
N ARG A 70 7.35 -13.32 -22.76
CA ARG A 70 6.29 -14.33 -22.82
C ARG A 70 4.92 -13.70 -22.56
N GLN A 71 3.92 -14.01 -23.38
CA GLN A 71 2.57 -13.46 -23.23
C GLN A 71 1.68 -14.41 -22.40
N VAL A 72 2.11 -14.79 -21.20
CA VAL A 72 1.40 -15.78 -20.37
C VAL A 72 0.34 -15.11 -19.49
N TRP A 73 -0.90 -15.62 -19.51
CA TRP A 73 -2.04 -14.99 -18.82
C TRP A 73 -1.82 -14.78 -17.29
N LEU A 74 -1.06 -15.67 -16.65
CA LEU A 74 -0.69 -15.56 -15.22
C LEU A 74 0.14 -14.32 -14.91
N ASP A 75 1.09 -13.95 -15.77
CA ASP A 75 1.94 -12.78 -15.57
C ASP A 75 1.10 -11.49 -15.64
N TYR A 76 0.09 -11.47 -16.52
CA TYR A 76 -0.88 -10.37 -16.64
C TYR A 76 -1.82 -10.29 -15.43
N ALA A 77 -2.26 -11.43 -14.88
CA ALA A 77 -3.06 -11.46 -13.65
C ALA A 77 -2.27 -10.95 -12.43
N LEU A 78 -1.01 -11.37 -12.30
CA LEU A 78 -0.12 -10.90 -11.22
C LEU A 78 0.22 -9.41 -11.36
N LEU A 79 0.53 -8.94 -12.57
CA LEU A 79 0.78 -7.52 -12.84
C LEU A 79 -0.47 -6.66 -12.59
N SER A 80 -1.66 -7.16 -12.93
CA SER A 80 -2.94 -6.51 -12.60
C SER A 80 -3.11 -6.31 -11.09
N LYS A 81 -2.86 -7.37 -10.29
CA LYS A 81 -2.90 -7.29 -8.82
C LYS A 81 -1.92 -6.24 -8.29
N ILE A 82 -0.69 -6.21 -8.82
CA ILE A 82 0.35 -5.27 -8.40
C ILE A 82 0.00 -3.81 -8.77
N GLU A 83 -0.53 -3.56 -9.97
CA GLU A 83 -1.01 -2.22 -10.34
C GLU A 83 -2.17 -1.76 -9.44
N ALA A 84 -3.04 -2.66 -8.99
CA ALA A 84 -4.09 -2.35 -8.01
C ALA A 84 -3.51 -2.01 -6.62
N HIS A 85 -2.48 -2.71 -6.16
CA HIS A 85 -1.81 -2.38 -4.91
C HIS A 85 -1.04 -1.04 -4.96
N LEU A 86 -0.61 -0.62 -6.17
CA LEU A 86 0.01 0.67 -6.48
C LEU A 86 -0.99 1.77 -6.88
N ASP A 87 -2.30 1.55 -6.65
CA ASP A 87 -3.40 2.48 -6.93
C ASP A 87 -3.55 2.92 -8.42
N ASN A 88 -2.91 2.18 -9.34
CA ASN A 88 -3.03 2.35 -10.78
C ASN A 88 -4.27 1.59 -11.32
N LEU A 89 -5.45 1.86 -10.73
CA LEU A 89 -6.66 1.04 -10.90
C LEU A 89 -7.09 0.85 -12.37
N THR A 90 -6.95 1.88 -13.21
CA THR A 90 -7.20 1.79 -14.66
C THR A 90 -6.33 0.73 -15.34
N ARG A 91 -5.02 0.71 -15.05
CA ARG A 91 -4.10 -0.31 -15.58
C ARG A 91 -4.38 -1.68 -15.01
N ALA A 92 -4.79 -1.77 -13.74
CA ALA A 92 -5.19 -3.04 -13.16
C ALA A 92 -6.38 -3.66 -13.92
N ARG A 93 -7.39 -2.86 -14.26
CA ARG A 93 -8.53 -3.26 -15.11
C ARG A 93 -8.10 -3.66 -16.53
N GLU A 94 -7.19 -2.91 -17.16
CA GLU A 94 -6.60 -3.25 -18.48
C GLU A 94 -5.87 -4.61 -18.44
N PHE A 95 -4.95 -4.82 -17.48
CA PHE A 95 -4.19 -6.06 -17.36
C PHE A 95 -5.08 -7.27 -16.99
N LEU A 96 -6.14 -7.08 -16.19
CA LEU A 96 -7.12 -8.14 -15.90
C LEU A 96 -7.94 -8.52 -17.15
N SER A 97 -8.29 -7.54 -17.98
CA SER A 97 -8.97 -7.79 -19.26
C SER A 97 -8.08 -8.59 -20.22
N MET A 98 -6.79 -8.23 -20.32
CA MET A 98 -5.81 -8.99 -21.08
C MET A 98 -5.58 -10.40 -20.51
N ALA A 99 -5.48 -10.56 -19.19
CA ALA A 99 -5.37 -11.88 -18.55
C ALA A 99 -6.58 -12.78 -18.85
N ARG A 100 -7.81 -12.26 -18.74
CA ARG A 100 -9.06 -12.96 -19.11
C ARG A 100 -9.13 -13.33 -20.59
N SER A 101 -8.45 -12.58 -21.46
CA SER A 101 -8.42 -12.81 -22.90
C SER A 101 -7.37 -13.86 -23.28
N LEU A 102 -6.17 -13.77 -22.71
CA LEU A 102 -5.09 -14.74 -22.88
C LEU A 102 -5.45 -16.10 -22.26
N GLN A 103 -6.11 -16.14 -21.10
CA GLN A 103 -6.50 -17.40 -20.45
C GLN A 103 -7.43 -18.25 -21.33
N LYS A 104 -8.34 -17.63 -22.09
CA LYS A 104 -9.20 -18.32 -23.07
C LYS A 104 -8.42 -18.90 -24.26
N GLN A 105 -7.30 -18.27 -24.63
CA GLN A 105 -6.39 -18.72 -25.69
C GLN A 105 -5.37 -19.76 -25.15
N GLN A 106 -5.16 -19.80 -23.84
CA GLN A 106 -4.12 -20.59 -23.16
C GLN A 106 -4.72 -21.52 -22.07
N PRO A 107 -5.78 -22.29 -22.33
CA PRO A 107 -6.47 -23.09 -21.30
C PRO A 107 -5.58 -24.19 -20.69
N GLY A 108 -4.52 -24.61 -21.39
CA GLY A 108 -3.52 -25.56 -20.88
C GLY A 108 -2.53 -24.97 -19.88
N ILE A 109 -2.43 -23.64 -19.74
CA ILE A 109 -1.61 -23.02 -18.70
C ILE A 109 -2.45 -22.92 -17.43
N ARG A 110 -2.22 -23.84 -16.50
CA ARG A 110 -2.94 -23.95 -15.23
C ARG A 110 -1.94 -24.12 -14.06
N PRO A 111 -2.02 -23.30 -12.99
CA PRO A 111 -1.28 -23.54 -11.76
C PRO A 111 -1.70 -24.83 -11.04
N GLU A 112 -0.80 -25.38 -10.24
CA GLU A 112 -1.06 -26.61 -9.49
C GLU A 112 -2.10 -26.38 -8.38
N ASP A 113 -1.96 -25.29 -7.61
CA ASP A 113 -2.75 -25.04 -6.39
C ASP A 113 -4.13 -24.36 -6.61
N ALA A 114 -4.41 -23.83 -7.80
CA ALA A 114 -5.60 -22.99 -8.02
C ALA A 114 -6.17 -23.07 -9.44
N SER A 115 -7.49 -22.93 -9.58
CA SER A 115 -8.11 -22.79 -10.91
C SER A 115 -7.91 -21.39 -11.50
N PRO A 116 -7.93 -21.25 -12.84
CA PRO A 116 -7.86 -19.93 -13.47
C PRO A 116 -9.00 -18.99 -13.08
N ALA A 117 -10.19 -19.53 -12.76
CA ALA A 117 -11.33 -18.74 -12.33
C ALA A 117 -11.14 -18.13 -10.94
N GLU A 118 -10.48 -18.85 -10.02
CA GLU A 118 -10.23 -18.36 -8.65
C GLU A 118 -9.21 -17.22 -8.65
N ILE A 119 -8.11 -17.35 -9.41
CA ILE A 119 -7.11 -16.28 -9.56
C ILE A 119 -7.73 -15.05 -10.23
N LEU A 120 -8.47 -15.22 -11.32
CA LEU A 120 -9.11 -14.10 -12.04
C LEU A 120 -10.29 -13.46 -11.28
N ARG A 121 -10.77 -14.12 -10.21
CA ARG A 121 -11.71 -13.57 -9.22
C ARG A 121 -10.95 -12.82 -8.12
N GLU A 122 -9.93 -13.42 -7.51
CA GLU A 122 -9.11 -12.80 -6.46
C GLU A 122 -8.56 -11.43 -6.91
N VAL A 123 -8.02 -11.35 -8.13
CA VAL A 123 -7.51 -10.09 -8.70
C VAL A 123 -8.63 -9.07 -8.93
N ASP A 124 -9.84 -9.51 -9.33
CA ASP A 124 -11.00 -8.64 -9.53
C ASP A 124 -11.52 -8.07 -8.20
N ASP A 125 -11.50 -8.88 -7.15
CA ASP A 125 -11.93 -8.52 -5.80
C ASP A 125 -10.93 -7.60 -5.09
N VAL A 126 -9.61 -7.80 -5.31
CA VAL A 126 -8.58 -6.82 -4.91
C VAL A 126 -8.80 -5.46 -5.58
N ILE A 127 -9.12 -5.42 -6.89
CA ILE A 127 -9.39 -4.16 -7.58
C ILE A 127 -10.67 -3.49 -7.03
N LYS A 128 -11.79 -4.23 -6.92
CA LYS A 128 -13.04 -3.71 -6.34
C LYS A 128 -12.83 -3.12 -4.94
N TYR A 129 -12.05 -3.79 -4.09
CA TYR A 129 -11.75 -3.31 -2.75
C TYR A 129 -10.97 -1.98 -2.77
N ARG A 130 -10.00 -1.84 -3.68
CA ARG A 130 -9.26 -0.58 -3.87
C ARG A 130 -10.11 0.55 -4.46
N GLU A 131 -10.96 0.25 -5.43
CA GLU A 131 -11.94 1.18 -5.99
C GLU A 131 -12.87 1.70 -4.88
N TRP A 132 -13.41 0.80 -4.04
CA TRP A 132 -14.23 1.18 -2.88
C TRP A 132 -13.47 2.03 -1.86
N GLN A 133 -12.22 1.65 -1.50
CA GLN A 133 -11.38 2.44 -0.58
C GLN A 133 -11.20 3.88 -1.06
N ARG A 134 -10.96 4.08 -2.37
CA ARG A 134 -10.84 5.43 -2.96
C ARG A 134 -12.14 6.22 -2.82
N THR A 135 -13.28 5.63 -3.16
CA THR A 135 -14.59 6.31 -3.04
C THR A 135 -14.91 6.71 -1.60
N GLN A 136 -14.51 5.92 -0.58
CA GLN A 136 -14.69 6.35 0.82
C GLN A 136 -13.84 7.59 1.16
N GLN A 137 -12.57 7.62 0.74
CA GLN A 137 -11.69 8.78 0.97
C GLN A 137 -12.19 10.06 0.27
N GLU A 138 -12.75 9.93 -0.93
CA GLU A 138 -13.34 11.05 -1.67
C GLU A 138 -14.55 11.65 -0.92
N LEU A 139 -15.40 10.80 -0.30
CA LEU A 139 -16.56 11.23 0.51
C LEU A 139 -16.15 11.88 1.85
N GLU A 140 -15.10 11.38 2.50
CA GLU A 140 -14.53 11.99 3.72
C GLU A 140 -13.97 13.40 3.44
N VAL A 141 -13.32 13.59 2.29
CA VAL A 141 -12.81 14.92 1.87
C VAL A 141 -13.96 15.87 1.51
N GLU A 142 -15.00 15.41 0.81
CA GLU A 142 -16.14 16.25 0.44
C GLU A 142 -16.97 16.70 1.64
N THR A 143 -17.12 15.86 2.67
CA THR A 143 -17.83 16.20 3.91
C THR A 143 -17.04 17.20 4.76
N ALA A 144 -15.74 16.97 4.99
CA ALA A 144 -14.88 17.91 5.70
C ALA A 144 -14.81 19.30 5.02
N GLY A 145 -14.81 19.35 3.69
CA GLY A 145 -14.85 20.60 2.92
C GLY A 145 -16.13 21.42 3.11
N LYS A 146 -17.27 20.77 3.36
CA LYS A 146 -18.57 21.42 3.58
C LYS A 146 -18.70 22.03 4.98
N GLU A 147 -18.18 21.35 6.01
CA GLU A 147 -18.20 21.87 7.38
C GLU A 147 -17.33 23.14 7.52
N GLY A 148 -16.14 23.15 6.92
CA GLY A 148 -15.26 24.33 6.92
C GLY A 148 -15.86 25.57 6.22
N ALA A 149 -16.78 25.38 5.28
CA ALA A 149 -17.43 26.48 4.55
C ALA A 149 -18.55 27.18 5.34
N ALA A 150 -19.19 26.51 6.31
CA ALA A 150 -20.34 27.04 7.04
C ALA A 150 -19.98 28.18 8.02
N GLY A 151 -18.74 28.20 8.53
CA GLY A 151 -18.34 29.08 9.63
C GLY A 151 -18.09 30.57 9.30
N ARG A 152 -18.23 31.02 8.04
CA ARG A 152 -17.73 32.35 7.61
C ARG A 152 -18.80 33.32 7.08
N ARG A 153 -19.83 33.60 7.90
CA ARG A 153 -20.82 34.67 7.64
C ARG A 153 -21.10 35.58 8.86
N GLU A 154 -20.07 36.20 9.42
CA GLU A 154 -20.27 37.37 10.27
C GLU A 154 -20.75 38.58 9.43
N ILE A 155 -21.99 39.01 9.66
CA ILE A 155 -22.61 40.11 8.91
C ILE A 155 -22.17 41.45 9.49
N LYS A 156 -21.25 42.14 8.81
CA LYS A 156 -21.00 43.57 9.06
C LYS A 156 -22.20 44.41 8.57
N SER A 157 -22.96 44.98 9.50
CA SER A 157 -23.82 46.14 9.25
C SER A 157 -23.80 47.07 10.46
N ARG A 158 -23.71 48.39 10.21
CA ARG A 158 -23.38 49.41 11.20
C ARG A 158 -24.30 50.62 11.05
N LYS A 159 -25.16 50.89 12.03
CA LYS A 159 -25.81 52.21 12.19
C LYS A 159 -26.09 52.50 13.65
N THR A 160 -26.03 53.79 14.00
CA THR A 160 -25.94 54.31 15.37
C THR A 160 -27.08 55.27 15.66
N VAL A 161 -27.76 55.14 16.81
CA VAL A 161 -28.58 56.20 17.40
C VAL A 161 -28.45 56.19 18.94
N SER A 162 -28.00 57.33 19.47
CA SER A 162 -28.21 57.94 20.80
C SER A 162 -27.98 57.21 22.14
N LEU A 163 -27.52 58.02 23.10
CA LEU A 163 -27.34 57.76 24.53
C LEU A 163 -28.65 58.08 25.32
N PRO A 164 -28.82 57.69 26.62
CA PRO A 164 -28.09 58.33 27.72
C PRO A 164 -27.46 57.38 28.78
N LYS A 165 -26.65 57.99 29.65
CA LYS A 165 -25.97 57.48 30.87
C LYS A 165 -26.52 58.25 32.10
N PRO A 166 -26.10 58.01 33.37
CA PRO A 166 -25.26 56.94 33.95
C PRO A 166 -26.06 56.08 34.99
N VAL A 167 -25.51 55.35 35.98
CA VAL A 167 -24.87 55.78 37.27
C VAL A 167 -24.09 54.60 37.93
N GLN A 168 -22.90 54.90 38.50
CA GLN A 168 -22.09 54.26 39.58
C GLN A 168 -22.23 52.75 39.99
N GLY A 169 -21.12 52.10 40.44
CA GLY A 169 -21.24 50.78 41.12
C GLY A 169 -19.99 49.96 41.56
N ASN A 170 -18.99 50.54 42.25
CA ASN A 170 -17.99 49.87 43.14
C ASN A 170 -17.53 48.37 42.97
N LYS A 171 -16.20 48.20 42.74
CA LYS A 171 -15.22 47.43 43.58
C LYS A 171 -15.32 45.90 43.85
N LYS A 172 -14.18 45.22 43.56
CA LYS A 172 -13.55 44.06 44.30
C LYS A 172 -14.27 42.68 44.23
N ALA A 173 -13.61 41.52 44.44
CA ALA A 173 -12.21 41.10 44.24
C ALA A 173 -12.05 39.56 44.45
N LEU A 174 -10.94 38.98 43.95
CA LEU A 174 -10.22 37.80 44.50
C LEU A 174 -10.94 36.41 44.59
N LYS A 175 -10.45 35.41 43.83
CA LYS A 175 -9.80 34.15 44.35
C LYS A 175 -9.62 33.02 43.30
N HIS A 176 -8.40 32.49 43.24
CA HIS A 176 -8.07 31.08 42.93
C HIS A 176 -7.96 30.27 44.27
N PRO A 177 -7.58 28.98 44.37
CA PRO A 177 -7.21 27.97 43.34
C PRO A 177 -7.84 26.55 43.52
N ARG A 178 -7.58 25.60 42.60
CA ARG A 178 -6.92 24.28 42.87
C ARG A 178 -6.85 23.32 41.66
N LYS A 179 -5.75 22.58 41.62
CA LYS A 179 -5.51 21.22 41.04
C LYS A 179 -5.17 20.28 42.24
N PRO A 180 -4.93 18.95 42.12
CA PRO A 180 -4.70 18.09 40.94
C PRO A 180 -5.62 16.81 40.97
N GLU A 181 -5.32 15.51 40.69
CA GLU A 181 -4.06 14.76 40.40
C GLU A 181 -4.26 13.33 39.79
N VAL A 182 -3.27 12.87 38.99
CA VAL A 182 -2.81 11.47 38.67
C VAL A 182 -3.77 10.35 38.15
N VAL A 183 -3.14 9.34 37.51
CA VAL A 183 -3.66 8.17 36.74
C VAL A 183 -3.58 6.86 37.57
N PRO A 184 -4.10 5.69 37.12
CA PRO A 184 -3.24 4.74 36.36
C PRO A 184 -3.95 3.88 35.28
N SER A 185 -3.16 3.14 34.50
CA SER A 185 -3.59 2.13 33.51
C SER A 185 -3.53 0.69 34.08
N PRO A 186 -4.25 -0.29 33.50
CA PRO A 186 -4.04 -1.72 33.74
C PRO A 186 -3.04 -2.36 32.78
N THR A 187 -2.32 -3.39 33.25
CA THR A 187 -1.31 -4.20 32.53
C THR A 187 -1.87 -5.54 32.03
N PRO A 188 -1.14 -6.31 31.17
CA PRO A 188 -1.66 -7.55 30.56
C PRO A 188 -1.62 -8.76 31.50
N ILE A 189 -2.38 -9.80 31.11
CA ILE A 189 -2.54 -11.06 31.85
C ILE A 189 -1.43 -12.06 31.50
N LEU A 190 -0.85 -12.69 32.52
CA LEU A 190 0.00 -13.89 32.43
C LEU A 190 -0.86 -15.16 32.47
N ILE A 191 -0.40 -16.23 31.81
CA ILE A 191 -1.05 -17.54 31.81
C ILE A 191 -0.05 -18.54 32.40
N ASP A 192 -0.42 -19.17 33.52
CA ASP A 192 0.31 -20.30 34.09
C ASP A 192 -0.12 -21.62 33.43
N THR A 193 0.84 -22.54 33.29
CA THR A 193 0.59 -23.96 32.93
C THR A 193 1.23 -24.85 33.99
N PRO A 194 0.46 -25.72 34.69
CA PRO A 194 1.02 -26.69 35.62
C PRO A 194 1.67 -27.88 34.90
N THR A 195 2.53 -28.57 35.65
CA THR A 195 3.36 -29.74 35.28
C THR A 195 2.54 -31.02 35.04
#